data_AF-A0A252E8D1-F1
#
_entry.id   AF-A0A252E8D1-F1
#
_cell.length_a   1.000
_cell.length_b   1.000
_cell.length_c   1.000
_cell.angle_alpha   90.00
_cell.angle_beta   90.00
_cell.angle_gamma   90.00
#
_symmetry.space_group_name_H-M   'P 1'
#
loop_
_entity.id
_entity.type
_entity.pdbx_description
1 polymer ?
#
loop_
_entity_poly.entity_id
_entity_poly.type
_entity_poly.pdbx_seq_one_letter_code
_entity_poly.pdbx_strand_id
1 'polypeptide(L)'
;MKLSKMDLSSLIAIAHSDGYLQLLLDRGDEIEFLEIPAPIQAYEGLRELNEIVSEPAALPPQEEPIALLPVSSSMAAAIAYDSHEQTLQVEFRNGAVYQYFGVDEETWEDFYSSDSIGSFFNQQIKGRFDCEQIGDE
;
A
#
# COMPACT_ATOMS: atom_id res chain seq x y z
N MET A 1 18.08 -6.56 35.26
CA MET A 1 16.87 -5.89 34.73
C MET A 1 15.74 -6.91 34.72
N LYS A 2 14.59 -6.57 35.30
CA LYS A 2 13.43 -7.48 35.37
C LYS A 2 12.37 -6.97 34.40
N LEU A 3 11.97 -7.79 33.44
CA LEU A 3 10.90 -7.49 32.50
C LEU A 3 9.57 -7.97 33.09
N SER A 4 8.55 -7.12 33.01
CA SER A 4 7.19 -7.43 33.44
C SER A 4 6.25 -7.15 32.27
N LYS A 5 5.37 -8.11 31.95
CA LYS A 5 4.28 -7.88 30.99
C LYS A 5 3.30 -6.88 31.61
N MET A 6 2.96 -5.83 30.86
CA MET A 6 1.91 -4.89 31.22
C MET A 6 0.71 -5.14 30.32
N ASP A 7 -0.48 -5.17 30.91
CA ASP A 7 -1.73 -5.29 30.20
C ASP A 7 -2.34 -3.89 30.03
N LEU A 8 -2.55 -3.47 28.79
CA LEU A 8 -3.03 -2.13 28.43
C LEU A 8 -4.31 -2.20 27.58
N SER A 9 -5.03 -3.34 27.58
CA SER A 9 -6.18 -3.54 26.69
C SER A 9 -7.35 -2.59 26.98
N SER A 10 -7.43 -2.05 28.20
CA SER A 10 -8.43 -1.06 28.57
C SER A 10 -8.05 0.38 28.20
N LEU A 11 -6.87 0.64 27.65
CA LEU A 11 -6.44 1.99 27.28
C LEU A 11 -6.96 2.37 25.89
N ILE A 12 -7.72 3.46 25.80
CA ILE A 12 -8.30 3.98 24.56
C ILE A 12 -7.39 5.04 23.92
N ALA A 13 -6.94 6.02 24.72
CA ALA A 13 -6.16 7.14 24.22
C ALA A 13 -5.22 7.72 25.28
N ILE A 14 -4.17 8.37 24.80
CA ILE A 14 -3.17 9.09 25.60
C ILE A 14 -2.97 10.49 25.01
N ALA A 15 -2.98 11.51 25.86
CA ALA A 15 -2.59 12.88 25.51
C ALA A 15 -1.65 13.46 26.56
N HIS A 16 -1.03 14.61 26.27
CA HIS A 16 -0.22 15.36 27.23
C HIS A 16 -0.59 16.83 27.18
N SER A 17 -0.91 17.40 28.34
CA SER A 17 -1.12 18.84 28.50
C SER A 17 -0.72 19.28 29.91
N ASP A 18 -0.19 20.50 30.03
CA ASP A 18 0.13 21.15 31.31
C ASP A 18 0.99 20.33 32.30
N GLY A 19 1.84 19.41 31.80
CA GLY A 19 2.69 18.55 32.64
C GLY A 19 2.00 17.29 33.15
N TYR A 20 0.83 16.97 32.61
CA TYR A 20 0.07 15.76 32.91
C TYR A 20 -0.10 14.92 31.64
N LEU A 21 0.10 13.62 31.79
CA LEU A 21 -0.38 12.62 30.86
C LEU A 21 -1.86 12.36 31.16
N GLN A 22 -2.69 12.45 30.13
CA GLN A 22 -4.13 12.25 30.18
C GLN A 22 -4.45 10.91 29.52
N LEU A 23 -5.14 10.02 30.24
CA LEU A 23 -5.48 8.67 29.79
C LEU A 23 -6.99 8.51 29.72
N LEU A 24 -7.48 7.95 28.61
CA LEU A 24 -8.86 7.49 28.49
C LEU A 24 -8.89 5.96 28.60
N LEU A 25 -9.66 5.44 29.55
CA LEU A 25 -9.76 4.01 29.84
C LEU A 25 -11.18 3.51 29.62
N ASP A 26 -11.32 2.34 29.00
CA ASP A 26 -12.57 1.61 28.89
C ASP A 26 -12.81 0.74 30.12
N ARG A 27 -13.93 0.97 30.82
CA ARG A 27 -14.41 0.15 31.94
C ARG A 27 -15.61 -0.72 31.56
N GLY A 28 -15.96 -0.79 30.28
CA GLY A 28 -17.09 -1.54 29.75
C GLY A 28 -18.38 -0.71 29.73
N ASP A 29 -18.80 -0.22 30.89
CA ASP A 29 -20.04 0.56 31.02
C ASP A 29 -19.80 2.08 30.99
N GLU A 30 -18.55 2.52 31.16
CA GLU A 30 -18.17 3.93 31.16
C GLU A 30 -16.71 4.12 30.68
N ILE A 31 -16.41 5.34 30.21
CA ILE A 31 -15.05 5.77 29.89
C ILE A 31 -14.52 6.57 31.09
N GLU A 32 -13.43 6.09 31.68
CA GLU A 32 -12.74 6.77 32.76
C GLU A 32 -11.62 7.66 32.21
N PHE A 33 -11.54 8.90 32.70
CA PHE A 33 -10.46 9.83 32.39
C PHE A 33 -9.52 9.96 33.60
N LEU A 34 -8.22 9.76 33.37
CA LEU A 34 -7.18 9.84 34.40
C LEU A 34 -6.10 10.83 34.01
N GLU A 35 -5.64 11.63 34.98
CA GLU A 35 -4.47 12.51 34.81
C GLU A 35 -3.34 12.04 35.73
N ILE A 36 -2.15 11.87 35.15
CA ILE A 36 -0.95 11.49 35.87
C ILE A 36 0.16 12.52 35.61
N PRO A 37 0.78 13.10 36.65
CA PRO A 37 1.85 14.08 36.45
C PRO A 37 3.04 13.40 35.78
N ALA A 38 3.40 13.88 34.60
CA ALA A 38 4.43 13.27 33.78
C ALA A 38 5.12 14.32 32.90
N PRO A 39 6.45 14.24 32.73
CA PRO A 39 7.15 15.12 31.81
C PRO A 39 6.75 14.81 30.36
N ILE A 40 6.84 15.81 29.47
CA ILE A 40 6.46 15.66 28.05
C ILE A 40 7.22 14.52 27.36
N GLN A 41 8.47 14.26 27.77
CA GLN A 41 9.29 13.17 27.24
C GLN A 41 8.66 11.78 27.45
N ALA A 42 7.81 11.61 28.47
CA ALA A 42 7.08 10.36 28.65
C ALA A 42 6.05 10.14 27.53
N TYR A 43 5.35 11.21 27.10
CA TYR A 43 4.43 11.15 25.96
C TYR A 43 5.17 10.92 24.65
N GLU A 44 6.29 11.62 24.43
CA GLU A 44 7.11 11.45 23.23
C GLU A 44 7.62 10.01 23.11
N GLY A 45 8.13 9.42 24.19
CA GLY A 45 8.56 8.03 24.19
C GLY A 45 7.41 7.05 23.92
N LEU A 46 6.20 7.30 24.43
CA LEU A 46 5.03 6.48 24.13
C LEU A 46 4.58 6.61 22.67
N ARG A 47 4.74 7.79 22.05
CA ARG A 47 4.48 7.99 20.63
C ARG A 47 5.48 7.23 19.76
N GLU A 48 6.77 7.33 20.06
CA GLU A 48 7.81 6.60 19.34
C GLU A 48 7.62 5.08 19.51
N LEU A 49 7.31 4.62 20.73
CA LEU A 49 6.94 3.22 20.95
C LEU A 49 5.74 2.83 20.11
N ASN A 50 4.67 3.64 20.11
CA ASN A 50 3.50 3.38 19.26
C ASN A 50 3.91 3.31 17.79
N GLU A 51 4.79 4.17 17.31
CA GLU A 51 5.32 4.10 15.95
C GLU A 51 6.12 2.82 15.70
N ILE A 52 6.88 2.30 16.66
CA ILE A 52 7.62 1.02 16.53
C ILE A 52 6.70 -0.21 16.57
N VAL A 53 5.65 -0.21 17.38
CA VAL A 53 4.69 -1.35 17.44
C VAL A 53 3.56 -1.22 16.42
N SER A 54 3.24 -0.01 15.99
CA SER A 54 2.29 0.28 14.92
C SER A 54 2.97 0.44 13.58
N GLU A 55 4.31 0.42 13.51
CA GLU A 55 5.05 0.10 12.30
C GLU A 55 4.38 -1.21 11.84
N PRO A 56 3.56 -1.17 10.77
CA PRO A 56 3.26 -2.42 10.12
C PRO A 56 4.66 -2.92 9.77
N ALA A 57 5.04 -4.13 10.22
CA ALA A 57 6.22 -4.79 9.68
C ALA A 57 6.17 -4.52 8.19
N ALA A 58 7.02 -3.60 7.67
CA ALA A 58 6.69 -2.80 6.49
C ALA A 58 6.08 -3.75 5.49
N LEU A 59 4.74 -3.71 5.38
CA LEU A 59 4.10 -4.59 4.42
C LEU A 59 4.76 -4.10 3.13
N PRO A 60 5.45 -4.96 2.37
CA PRO A 60 5.80 -4.57 1.01
C PRO A 60 4.51 -3.99 0.43
N PRO A 61 4.57 -2.84 -0.28
CA PRO A 61 3.37 -2.12 -0.72
C PRO A 61 2.34 -3.17 -1.08
N GLN A 62 1.24 -3.23 -0.32
CA GLN A 62 0.26 -4.28 -0.52
C GLN A 62 -0.07 -4.18 -2.01
N GLU A 63 0.28 -5.21 -2.77
CA GLU A 63 0.15 -5.27 -4.22
C GLU A 63 -1.33 -5.13 -4.52
N GLU A 64 -1.84 -3.91 -4.54
CA GLU A 64 -3.18 -3.64 -5.00
C GLU A 64 -3.14 -4.03 -6.47
N PRO A 65 -3.95 -5.03 -6.89
CA PRO A 65 -3.88 -5.54 -8.24
C PRO A 65 -4.10 -4.37 -9.20
N ILE A 66 -3.15 -4.18 -10.13
CA ILE A 66 -3.18 -3.09 -11.09
C ILE A 66 -4.53 -3.14 -11.82
N ALA A 67 -5.35 -2.11 -11.65
CA ALA A 67 -6.75 -2.12 -12.07
C ALA A 67 -6.87 -2.22 -13.60
N LEU A 68 -7.27 -3.40 -14.10
CA LEU A 68 -7.40 -3.68 -15.53
C LEU A 68 -8.54 -2.89 -16.18
N LEU A 69 -8.19 -2.14 -17.23
CA LEU A 69 -9.12 -1.41 -18.08
C LEU A 69 -9.39 -2.22 -19.35
N PRO A 70 -10.66 -2.62 -19.63
CA PRO A 70 -10.99 -3.38 -20.83
C PRO A 70 -10.78 -2.54 -22.09
N VAL A 71 -10.22 -3.16 -23.14
CA VAL A 71 -9.91 -2.47 -24.40
C VAL A 71 -10.49 -3.20 -25.61
N SER A 72 -10.83 -2.42 -26.66
CA SER A 72 -11.26 -2.96 -27.94
C SER A 72 -10.04 -3.27 -28.82
N SER A 73 -9.41 -4.42 -28.61
CA SER A 73 -8.26 -4.87 -29.38
C SER A 73 -8.42 -6.34 -29.80
N SER A 74 -7.85 -6.72 -30.94
CA SER A 74 -7.75 -8.13 -31.35
C SER A 74 -6.71 -8.90 -30.53
N MET A 75 -5.77 -8.19 -29.90
CA MET A 75 -4.66 -8.75 -29.13
C MET A 75 -4.97 -8.82 -27.62
N ALA A 76 -5.39 -7.69 -27.04
CA ALA A 76 -5.60 -7.53 -25.60
C ALA A 76 -7.09 -7.50 -25.26
N ALA A 77 -7.47 -8.12 -24.14
CA ALA A 77 -8.77 -8.00 -23.52
C ALA A 77 -8.82 -6.80 -22.57
N ALA A 78 -7.77 -6.62 -21.76
CA ALA A 78 -7.62 -5.50 -20.85
C ALA A 78 -6.13 -5.10 -20.69
N ILE A 79 -5.89 -3.87 -20.27
CA ILE A 79 -4.56 -3.32 -19.97
C ILE A 79 -4.61 -2.50 -18.69
N ALA A 80 -3.50 -2.43 -17.97
CA ALA A 80 -3.37 -1.62 -16.77
C ALA A 80 -1.95 -1.05 -16.68
N TYR A 81 -1.78 0.05 -15.97
CA TYR A 81 -0.47 0.65 -15.76
C TYR A 81 -0.34 1.21 -14.35
N ASP A 82 0.77 0.91 -13.71
CA ASP A 82 1.19 1.50 -12.45
C ASP A 82 2.37 2.44 -12.70
N SER A 83 2.19 3.74 -12.42
CA SER A 83 3.24 4.75 -12.62
C SER A 83 4.28 4.79 -11.50
N HIS A 84 3.94 4.30 -10.29
CA HIS A 84 4.88 4.19 -9.18
C HIS A 84 5.87 3.05 -9.43
N GLU A 85 5.39 1.91 -9.95
CA GLU A 85 6.22 0.75 -10.27
C GLU A 85 6.71 0.72 -11.73
N GLN A 86 6.20 1.61 -12.60
CA GLN A 86 6.48 1.62 -14.04
C GLN A 86 6.16 0.27 -14.69
N THR A 87 5.03 -0.31 -14.29
CA THR A 87 4.61 -1.65 -14.68
C THR A 87 3.38 -1.59 -15.56
N LEU A 88 3.51 -2.09 -16.80
CA LEU A 88 2.40 -2.29 -17.73
C LEU A 88 1.90 -3.72 -17.64
N GLN A 89 0.63 -3.90 -17.28
CA GLN A 89 -0.04 -5.20 -17.33
C GLN A 89 -0.89 -5.32 -18.58
N VAL A 90 -0.80 -6.47 -19.26
CA VAL A 90 -1.59 -6.79 -20.45
C VAL A 90 -2.26 -8.14 -20.25
N GLU A 91 -3.59 -8.14 -20.24
CA GLU A 91 -4.40 -9.34 -20.36
C GLU A 91 -4.67 -9.61 -21.83
N PHE A 92 -4.13 -10.71 -22.35
CA PHE A 92 -4.35 -11.14 -23.73
C PHE A 92 -5.71 -11.85 -23.87
N ARG A 93 -6.28 -11.83 -25.08
CA ARG A 93 -7.57 -12.49 -25.35
C ARG A 93 -7.61 -14.00 -25.12
N ASN A 94 -6.45 -14.65 -25.01
CA ASN A 94 -6.34 -16.07 -24.65
C ASN A 94 -6.37 -16.29 -23.12
N GLY A 95 -6.54 -15.24 -22.32
CA GLY A 95 -6.57 -15.26 -20.86
C GLY A 95 -5.18 -15.14 -20.21
N ALA A 96 -4.09 -15.11 -20.99
CA ALA A 96 -2.77 -14.95 -20.40
C ALA A 96 -2.56 -13.50 -19.95
N VAL A 97 -2.08 -13.31 -18.71
CA VAL A 97 -1.74 -11.99 -18.16
C VAL A 97 -0.23 -11.87 -18.08
N TYR A 98 0.32 -10.77 -18.59
CA TYR A 98 1.73 -10.46 -18.51
C TYR A 98 1.95 -9.09 -17.90
N GLN A 99 2.97 -8.95 -17.07
CA GLN A 99 3.49 -7.67 -16.62
C GLN A 99 4.80 -7.36 -17.36
N TYR A 100 4.94 -6.11 -17.80
CA TYR A 100 6.13 -5.56 -18.45
C TYR A 100 6.68 -4.46 -17.55
N PHE A 101 7.93 -4.60 -17.12
CA PHE A 101 8.55 -3.72 -16.12
C PHE A 101 9.39 -2.62 -16.79
N GLY A 102 9.45 -1.45 -16.14
CA GLY A 102 10.24 -0.31 -16.59
C GLY A 102 9.65 0.42 -17.80
N VAL A 103 8.35 0.26 -18.05
CA VAL A 103 7.63 1.03 -19.07
C VAL A 103 7.38 2.41 -18.49
N ASP A 104 7.90 3.46 -19.11
CA ASP A 104 7.68 4.83 -18.64
C ASP A 104 6.26 5.34 -18.96
N GLU A 105 5.87 6.43 -18.29
CA GLU A 105 4.53 7.01 -18.40
C GLU A 105 4.23 7.52 -19.82
N GLU A 106 5.24 8.05 -20.52
CA GLU A 106 5.10 8.50 -21.91
C GLU A 106 4.76 7.34 -22.85
N THR A 107 5.47 6.21 -22.71
CA THR A 107 5.20 4.99 -23.48
C THR A 107 3.82 4.42 -23.16
N TRP A 108 3.38 4.50 -21.90
CA TRP A 108 2.02 4.11 -21.52
C TRP A 108 0.97 4.99 -22.17
N GLU A 109 1.11 6.33 -22.12
CA GLU A 109 0.15 7.26 -22.71
C GLU A 109 0.02 7.05 -24.24
N ASP A 110 1.14 6.85 -24.92
CA ASP A 110 1.19 6.53 -26.35
C ASP A 110 0.56 5.15 -26.66
N PHE A 111 0.80 4.16 -25.80
CA PHE A 111 0.21 2.83 -25.95
C PHE A 111 -1.31 2.86 -25.77
N TYR A 112 -1.78 3.55 -24.73
CA TYR A 112 -3.19 3.67 -24.37
C TYR A 112 -3.99 4.46 -25.41
N SER A 113 -3.39 5.50 -26.00
CA SER A 113 -4.02 6.36 -27.02
C SER A 113 -3.87 5.85 -28.46
N SER A 114 -3.10 4.79 -28.69
CA SER A 114 -2.86 4.24 -30.03
C SER A 114 -4.13 3.71 -30.70
N ASP A 115 -4.32 4.08 -31.97
CA ASP A 115 -5.36 3.52 -32.86
C ASP A 115 -5.26 2.00 -33.03
N SER A 116 -4.08 1.42 -32.76
CA SER A 116 -3.83 -0.01 -32.84
C SER A 116 -2.90 -0.47 -31.74
N ILE A 117 -3.49 -0.78 -30.57
CA ILE A 117 -2.84 -1.38 -29.40
C ILE A 117 -1.89 -2.51 -29.81
N GLY A 118 -2.35 -3.44 -30.66
CA GLY A 118 -1.52 -4.57 -31.09
C GLY A 118 -0.32 -4.17 -31.96
N SER A 119 -0.47 -3.17 -32.83
CA SER A 119 0.64 -2.68 -33.66
C SER A 119 1.69 -1.98 -32.81
N PHE A 120 1.25 -1.10 -31.89
CA PHE A 120 2.14 -0.41 -30.97
C PHE A 120 2.88 -1.39 -30.06
N PHE A 121 2.15 -2.32 -29.45
CA PHE A 121 2.72 -3.35 -28.60
C PHE A 121 3.85 -4.12 -29.29
N ASN A 122 3.63 -4.59 -30.52
CA ASN A 122 4.67 -5.33 -31.25
C ASN A 122 5.90 -4.48 -31.63
N GLN A 123 5.74 -3.17 -31.80
CA GLN A 123 6.81 -2.28 -32.23
C GLN A 123 7.62 -1.72 -31.05
N GLN A 124 6.94 -1.33 -29.98
CA GLN A 124 7.51 -0.53 -28.88
C GLN A 124 7.61 -1.27 -27.56
N ILE A 125 6.86 -2.35 -27.33
CA ILE A 125 6.83 -3.04 -26.02
C ILE A 125 7.43 -4.44 -26.12
N LYS A 126 6.96 -5.24 -27.08
CA LYS A 126 7.32 -6.65 -27.22
C LYS A 126 8.83 -6.83 -27.43
N GLY A 127 9.46 -7.54 -26.50
CA GLY A 127 10.89 -7.86 -26.55
C GLY A 127 11.82 -6.67 -26.25
N ARG A 128 11.27 -5.54 -25.77
CA ARG A 128 12.05 -4.38 -25.31
C ARG A 128 12.05 -4.21 -23.80
N PHE A 129 11.04 -4.73 -23.12
CA PHE A 129 10.93 -4.71 -21.66
C PHE A 129 11.00 -6.14 -21.12
N ASP A 130 11.59 -6.27 -19.93
CA ASP A 130 11.53 -7.51 -19.16
C ASP A 130 10.07 -7.77 -18.77
N CYS A 131 9.65 -9.03 -18.89
CA CYS A 131 8.27 -9.39 -18.63
C CYS A 131 8.14 -10.72 -17.91
N GLU A 132 7.11 -10.80 -17.08
CA GLU A 132 6.71 -12.02 -16.38
C GLU A 132 5.25 -12.35 -16.70
N GLN A 133 4.94 -13.64 -16.80
CA GLN A 133 3.57 -14.11 -16.90
C GLN A 133 3.00 -14.28 -15.49
N ILE A 134 1.89 -13.60 -15.20
CA ILE A 134 1.17 -13.78 -13.95
C ILE A 134 0.20 -14.95 -14.15
N GLY A 135 0.35 -16.00 -13.33
CA GLY A 135 -0.54 -17.15 -13.35
C GLY A 135 -1.76 -16.92 -12.46
N ASP A 136 -2.92 -17.45 -12.88
CA ASP A 136 -4.05 -17.67 -11.96
C ASP A 136 -3.67 -18.80 -10.98
N GLU A 137 -3.54 -18.49 -9.69
CA GLU A 137 -3.66 -19.50 -8.62
C GLU A 137 -5.13 -19.82 -8.33
#